data_AF-A0A2D1V691-F1
#
_entry.id   AF-A0A2D1V691-F1
#
_cell.length_a   1.000
_cell.length_b   1.000
_cell.length_c   1.000
_cell.angle_alpha   90.00
_cell.angle_beta   90.00
_cell.angle_gamma   90.00
#
_symmetry.space_group_name_H-M   'P 1'
#
loop_
_entity.id
_entity.type
_entity.pdbx_description
1 polymer ?
#
loop_
_entity_poly.entity_id
_entity_poly.type
_entity_poly.pdbx_seq_one_letter_code
_entity_poly.pdbx_strand_id
1 'polypeptide(L)'
;VCFKLATFFNSKHPASTYFQKYQMQEMDHIKLFRLPPDPPFANNNFPYNYAMMEDVVNSARVLQLTVLDESFKVFYADDPVGRELADMIQDIRFWNDLDAVLSLVKLIRMMVQDVEADRPLVGQC
;
A
#
# COMPACT_ATOMS: atom_id res chain seq x y z
N VAL A 1 8.31 -0.58 4.65
CA VAL A 1 8.40 -0.30 3.21
C VAL A 1 7.15 0.43 2.69
N CYS A 2 5.96 -0.20 2.66
CA CYS A 2 4.72 0.45 2.19
C CYS A 2 4.40 1.77 2.90
N PHE A 3 4.67 1.88 4.21
CA PHE A 3 4.52 3.14 4.96
C PHE A 3 5.37 4.28 4.38
N LYS A 4 6.64 4.02 4.05
CA LYS A 4 7.54 5.03 3.49
C LYS A 4 7.06 5.48 2.10
N LEU A 5 6.65 4.53 1.26
CA LEU A 5 6.07 4.80 -0.06
C LEU A 5 4.79 5.64 0.06
N ALA A 6 3.87 5.22 0.92
CA ALA A 6 2.60 5.89 1.13
C ALA A 6 2.79 7.32 1.63
N THR A 7 3.66 7.52 2.62
CA THR A 7 4.00 8.87 3.12
C THR A 7 4.66 9.74 2.05
N PHE A 8 5.55 9.17 1.23
CA PHE A 8 6.23 9.92 0.16
C PHE A 8 5.23 10.45 -0.88
N PHE A 9 4.34 9.60 -1.38
CA PHE A 9 3.34 10.00 -2.38
C PHE A 9 2.16 10.80 -1.80
N ASN A 10 1.88 10.69 -0.50
CA ASN A 10 0.87 11.51 0.14
C ASN A 10 1.34 12.93 0.46
N SER A 11 2.64 13.14 0.75
CA SER A 11 3.13 14.41 1.31
C SER A 11 4.20 15.13 0.49
N LYS A 12 5.02 14.43 -0.32
CA LYS A 12 6.12 15.07 -1.04
C LYS A 12 5.68 15.58 -2.41
N HIS A 13 5.70 16.91 -2.59
CA HIS A 13 5.59 17.51 -3.91
C HIS A 13 6.97 17.45 -4.63
N PRO A 14 7.04 17.17 -5.94
CA PRO A 14 5.94 16.92 -6.89
C PRO A 14 5.51 15.44 -7.03
N ALA A 15 6.06 14.49 -6.26
CA ALA A 15 5.68 13.08 -6.36
C ALA A 15 4.17 12.86 -6.23
N SER A 16 3.51 13.56 -5.30
CA SER A 16 2.05 13.53 -5.15
C SER A 16 1.33 13.98 -6.42
N THR A 17 1.80 15.04 -7.07
CA THR A 17 1.20 15.57 -8.32
C THR A 17 1.33 14.59 -9.47
N TYR A 18 2.51 13.99 -9.65
CA TYR A 18 2.69 12.97 -10.70
C TYR A 18 1.83 11.74 -10.45
N PHE A 19 1.74 11.28 -9.20
CA PHE A 19 0.89 10.17 -8.82
C PHE A 19 -0.59 10.46 -9.11
N GLN A 20 -1.09 11.63 -8.68
CA GLN A 20 -2.46 12.07 -8.92
C GLN A 20 -2.81 12.17 -10.41
N LYS A 21 -1.88 12.64 -11.24
CA LYS A 21 -2.02 12.66 -12.70
C LYS A 21 -2.35 11.26 -13.23
N TYR A 22 -1.58 10.24 -12.84
CA TYR A 22 -1.81 8.88 -13.31
C TYR A 22 -3.00 8.19 -12.62
N GLN A 23 -3.33 8.54 -11.38
CA GLN A 23 -4.55 8.08 -10.72
C GLN A 23 -5.79 8.52 -11.50
N MET A 24 -5.87 9.80 -11.91
CA MET A 24 -7.00 10.27 -12.73
C MET A 24 -7.07 9.54 -14.08
N GLN A 25 -5.91 9.26 -14.70
CA GLN A 25 -5.88 8.58 -16.01
C GLN A 25 -6.31 7.11 -15.95
N GLU A 26 -5.92 6.38 -14.90
CA GLU A 26 -6.11 4.92 -14.82
C GLU A 26 -7.28 4.51 -13.92
N MET A 27 -7.69 5.36 -12.97
CA MET A 27 -8.70 5.04 -11.96
C MET A 27 -9.92 5.97 -11.96
N ASP A 28 -9.89 7.08 -12.72
CA ASP A 28 -10.94 8.12 -12.75
C ASP A 28 -11.25 8.75 -11.38
N HIS A 29 -10.33 8.60 -10.42
CA HIS A 29 -10.41 9.26 -9.12
C HIS A 29 -9.02 9.41 -8.50
N ILE A 30 -8.88 10.41 -7.62
CA ILE A 30 -7.70 10.62 -6.79
C ILE A 30 -8.01 10.10 -5.38
N LYS A 31 -7.09 9.33 -4.82
CA LYS A 31 -7.14 8.92 -3.41
C LYS A 31 -5.74 8.91 -2.81
N LEU A 32 -5.65 9.36 -1.56
CA LEU A 32 -4.44 9.20 -0.76
C LEU A 32 -4.36 7.79 -0.20
N PHE A 33 -3.15 7.31 0.04
CA PHE A 33 -2.94 6.07 0.76
C PHE A 33 -3.43 6.22 2.20
N ARG A 34 -4.16 5.22 2.72
CA ARG A 34 -4.50 5.17 4.14
C ARG A 34 -3.22 4.98 4.95
N LEU A 35 -3.03 5.78 5.99
CA LEU A 35 -1.90 5.71 6.90
C LEU A 35 -2.39 5.44 8.33
N PRO A 36 -1.62 4.73 9.16
CA PRO A 36 -1.93 4.59 10.58
C PRO A 36 -1.89 5.96 11.29
N PRO A 37 -2.69 6.17 12.33
CA PRO A 37 -2.65 7.38 13.15
C PRO A 37 -1.33 7.50 13.93
N ASP A 38 -0.99 8.72 14.35
CA ASP A 38 0.27 9.03 15.03
C ASP A 38 0.44 8.29 16.38
N PRO A 39 1.69 8.14 16.87
CA PRO A 39 2.08 7.14 17.87
C PRO A 39 1.51 7.19 19.32
N PRO A 40 0.69 8.15 19.79
CA PRO A 40 -0.02 7.96 21.07
C PRO A 40 -1.42 7.33 20.94
N PHE A 41 -1.97 7.18 19.72
CA PHE A 41 -3.36 6.72 19.50
C PHE A 41 -3.49 5.30 18.92
N ALA A 42 -2.36 4.65 18.67
CA ALA A 42 -2.27 3.43 17.88
C ALA A 42 -2.20 2.16 18.75
N ASN A 43 -3.31 1.76 19.41
CA ASN A 43 -3.32 0.53 20.21
C ASN A 43 -3.36 -0.76 19.34
N ASN A 44 -3.65 -0.64 18.04
CA ASN A 44 -3.51 -1.72 17.05
C ASN A 44 -3.42 -1.16 15.62
N ASN A 45 -2.22 -1.13 15.04
CA ASN A 45 -2.00 -0.64 13.67
C ASN A 45 -2.33 -1.66 12.58
N PHE A 46 -2.70 -2.90 12.92
CA PHE A 46 -2.88 -3.95 11.91
C PHE A 46 -3.95 -3.62 10.85
N PRO A 47 -5.17 -3.15 11.20
CA PRO A 47 -6.17 -2.80 10.19
C PRO A 47 -5.67 -1.70 9.24
N TYR A 48 -4.98 -0.69 9.77
CA TYR A 48 -4.40 0.40 8.98
C TYR A 48 -3.26 -0.07 8.09
N ASN A 49 -2.37 -0.91 8.61
CA ASN A 49 -1.26 -1.48 7.85
C ASN A 49 -1.75 -2.35 6.70
N TYR A 50 -2.76 -3.19 6.96
CA TYR A 50 -3.39 -4.03 5.95
C TYR A 50 -4.09 -3.18 4.87
N ALA A 51 -4.91 -2.21 5.29
CA ALA A 51 -5.57 -1.26 4.39
C ALA A 51 -4.57 -0.48 3.51
N MET A 52 -3.45 -0.03 4.09
CA MET A 52 -2.38 0.65 3.37
C MET A 52 -1.74 -0.28 2.33
N MET A 53 -1.44 -1.53 2.69
CA MET A 53 -0.89 -2.51 1.77
C MET A 53 -1.85 -2.79 0.61
N GLU A 54 -3.16 -2.92 0.88
CA GLU A 54 -4.19 -3.03 -0.14
C GLU A 54 -4.22 -1.81 -1.06
N ASP A 55 -4.10 -0.60 -0.52
CA ASP A 55 -4.08 0.60 -1.36
C ASP A 55 -2.85 0.60 -2.27
N VAL A 56 -1.67 0.23 -1.74
CA VAL A 56 -0.41 0.17 -2.51
C VAL A 56 -0.49 -0.86 -3.64
N VAL A 57 -0.96 -2.08 -3.38
CA VAL A 57 -1.08 -3.11 -4.44
C VAL A 57 -2.12 -2.71 -5.49
N ASN A 58 -3.24 -2.13 -5.07
CA ASN A 58 -4.28 -1.66 -6.00
C ASN A 58 -3.80 -0.48 -6.87
N SER A 59 -2.79 0.26 -6.39
CA SER A 59 -2.14 1.35 -7.13
C SER A 59 -0.88 0.94 -7.88
N ALA A 60 -0.54 -0.35 -7.97
CA ALA A 60 0.70 -0.82 -8.58
C ALA A 60 0.94 -0.24 -9.98
N ARG A 61 -0.05 -0.36 -10.88
CA ARG A 61 0.05 0.17 -12.26
C ARG A 61 0.27 1.69 -12.29
N VAL A 62 -0.44 2.43 -11.45
CA VAL A 62 -0.31 3.89 -11.36
C VAL A 62 1.07 4.28 -10.83
N LEU A 63 1.57 3.57 -9.81
CA LEU A 63 2.91 3.78 -9.26
C LEU A 63 3.99 3.51 -10.31
N GLN A 64 3.85 2.45 -11.10
CA GLN A 64 4.74 2.15 -12.23
C GLN A 64 4.78 3.30 -13.24
N LEU A 65 3.61 3.76 -13.70
CA LEU A 65 3.53 4.88 -14.64
C LEU A 65 4.15 6.15 -14.07
N THR A 66 3.95 6.39 -12.78
CA THR A 66 4.48 7.58 -12.08
C THR A 66 6.00 7.59 -12.08
N VAL A 67 6.66 6.49 -11.71
CA VAL A 67 8.13 6.44 -11.66
C VAL A 67 8.77 6.32 -13.04
N LEU A 68 7.99 5.95 -14.07
CA LEU A 68 8.42 5.92 -15.46
C LEU A 68 8.26 7.27 -16.18
N ASP A 69 7.52 8.23 -15.63
CA ASP A 69 7.39 9.59 -16.19
C ASP A 69 8.76 10.29 -16.18
N GLU A 70 9.15 10.82 -17.35
CA GLU A 70 10.44 11.51 -17.50
C GLU A 70 10.57 12.72 -16.55
N SER A 71 9.48 13.40 -16.27
CA SER A 71 9.46 14.54 -15.33
C SER A 71 9.74 14.08 -13.90
N PHE A 72 9.18 12.92 -13.50
CA PHE A 72 9.46 12.30 -12.21
C PHE A 72 10.93 11.89 -12.12
N LYS A 73 11.45 11.20 -13.15
CA LYS A 73 12.85 10.76 -13.21
C LYS A 73 13.82 11.92 -13.09
N VAL A 74 13.61 12.99 -13.86
CA VAL A 74 14.47 14.18 -13.85
C VAL A 74 14.42 14.86 -12.48
N PHE A 75 13.23 15.01 -11.88
CA PHE A 75 13.10 15.69 -10.59
C PHE A 75 13.76 14.89 -9.44
N TYR A 76 13.57 13.57 -9.43
CA TYR A 76 14.08 12.69 -8.38
C TYR A 76 15.44 12.06 -8.72
N ALA A 77 16.11 12.52 -9.78
CA ALA A 77 17.41 12.00 -10.22
C ALA A 77 18.47 12.09 -9.12
N ASP A 78 18.47 13.17 -8.32
CA ASP A 78 19.43 13.41 -7.24
C ASP A 78 18.89 13.10 -5.83
N ASP A 79 17.58 12.85 -5.68
CA ASP A 79 16.93 12.59 -4.40
C ASP A 79 17.08 11.10 -3.99
N PRO A 80 17.82 10.77 -2.91
CA PRO A 80 18.09 9.38 -2.57
C PRO A 80 16.82 8.59 -2.22
N VAL A 81 15.83 9.24 -1.61
CA VAL A 81 14.56 8.59 -1.23
C VAL A 81 13.70 8.32 -2.47
N GLY A 82 13.60 9.27 -3.39
CA GLY A 82 12.87 9.12 -4.64
C GLY A 82 13.45 8.02 -5.51
N ARG A 83 14.78 7.94 -5.63
CA ARG A 83 15.46 6.84 -6.34
C ARG A 83 15.19 5.48 -5.71
N GLU A 84 15.40 5.35 -4.40
CA GLU A 84 15.15 4.08 -3.68
C GLU A 84 13.71 3.59 -3.88
N LEU A 85 12.73 4.50 -3.79
CA LEU A 85 11.33 4.14 -4.00
C LEU A 85 11.03 3.82 -5.48
N ALA A 86 11.65 4.51 -6.44
CA ALA A 86 11.51 4.21 -7.86
C ALA A 86 12.07 2.83 -8.21
N ASP A 87 13.27 2.51 -7.73
CA ASP A 87 13.92 1.21 -7.92
C ASP A 87 13.06 0.08 -7.33
N MET A 88 12.55 0.30 -6.12
CA MET A 88 11.66 -0.65 -5.45
C MET A 88 10.32 -0.82 -6.17
N ILE A 89 9.72 0.26 -6.67
CA ILE A 89 8.50 0.20 -7.48
C ILE A 89 8.77 -0.59 -8.76
N GLN A 90 9.94 -0.47 -9.38
CA GLN A 90 10.27 -1.21 -10.60
C GLN A 90 10.68 -2.67 -10.34
N ASP A 91 11.00 -3.06 -9.10
CA ASP A 91 11.34 -4.45 -8.76
C ASP A 91 10.09 -5.33 -8.67
N ILE A 92 9.96 -6.31 -9.59
CA ILE A 92 8.86 -7.27 -9.60
C ILE A 92 8.78 -8.11 -8.31
N ARG A 93 9.91 -8.32 -7.63
CA ARG A 93 9.94 -9.09 -6.37
C ARG A 93 9.19 -8.37 -5.26
N PHE A 94 9.27 -7.03 -5.20
CA PHE A 94 8.52 -6.24 -4.23
C PHE A 94 7.01 -6.47 -4.36
N TRP A 95 6.49 -6.48 -5.58
CA TRP A 95 5.06 -6.71 -5.83
C TRP A 95 4.64 -8.14 -5.51
N ASN A 96 5.45 -9.13 -5.89
CA ASN A 96 5.17 -10.53 -5.57
C ASN A 96 5.15 -10.78 -4.05
N ASP A 97 6.11 -10.22 -3.33
CA ASP A 97 6.17 -10.36 -1.87
C ASP A 97 4.98 -9.66 -1.19
N LEU A 98 4.60 -8.47 -1.68
CA LEU A 98 3.44 -7.74 -1.15
C LEU A 98 2.13 -8.50 -1.39
N ASP A 99 1.93 -9.05 -2.59
CA ASP A 99 0.76 -9.86 -2.93
C ASP A 99 0.69 -11.16 -2.13
N ALA A 100 1.85 -11.80 -1.91
CA ALA A 100 1.95 -13.00 -1.07
C ALA A 100 1.57 -12.71 0.40
N VAL A 101 2.04 -11.60 0.97
CA VAL A 101 1.67 -11.17 2.33
C VAL A 101 0.17 -10.89 2.43
N LEU A 102 -0.41 -10.17 1.47
CA LEU A 102 -1.85 -9.88 1.45
C LEU A 102 -2.67 -11.17 1.32
N SER A 103 -2.25 -12.10 0.46
CA SER A 103 -2.88 -13.40 0.28
C SER A 103 -2.84 -14.23 1.57
N LEU A 104 -1.70 -14.26 2.26
CA LEU A 104 -1.57 -14.96 3.54
C LEU A 104 -2.49 -14.37 4.62
N VAL A 105 -2.52 -13.04 4.75
CA VAL A 105 -3.41 -12.37 5.71
C VAL A 105 -4.88 -12.68 5.42
N LYS A 106 -5.27 -12.67 4.14
CA LYS A 106 -6.62 -13.02 3.72
C LYS A 106 -6.99 -14.46 4.09
N LEU A 107 -6.10 -15.42 3.83
CA LEU A 107 -6.29 -16.82 4.22
C LEU A 107 -6.46 -16.98 5.73
N ILE A 108 -5.60 -16.37 6.54
CA ILE A 108 -5.71 -16.43 8.01
C ILE A 108 -7.04 -15.85 8.49
N ARG A 109 -7.48 -14.72 7.92
CA ARG A 109 -8.77 -14.11 8.27
C ARG A 109 -9.95 -15.03 7.95
N MET A 110 -9.92 -15.68 6.79
CA MET A 110 -10.94 -16.66 6.40
C MET A 110 -10.96 -17.84 7.37
N MET A 111 -9.79 -18.41 7.71
CA MET A 111 -9.69 -19.51 8.67
C MET A 111 -10.21 -19.13 10.06
N VAL A 112 -9.92 -17.91 10.53
CA VAL A 112 -10.45 -17.42 11.82
C VAL A 112 -11.98 -17.35 11.78
N GLN A 113 -12.55 -16.83 10.68
CA GLN A 113 -14.00 -16.76 10.51
C GLN A 113 -14.65 -18.15 10.46
N ASP A 114 -14.03 -19.11 9.76
CA ASP A 114 -14.51 -20.49 9.68
C ASP A 114 -14.48 -21.16 11.06
N VAL A 115 -13.41 -20.99 11.83
CA VAL A 115 -13.30 -21.52 13.21
C VAL A 115 -14.33 -20.88 14.16
N GLU A 116 -14.56 -19.57 14.03
CA GLU A 116 -15.59 -18.88 14.81
C GLU A 116 -17.01 -19.36 14.45
N ALA A 117 -17.27 -19.66 13.18
CA ALA A 117 -18.53 -20.20 12.69
C ALA A 117 -18.76 -21.65 13.14
N ASP A 118 -17.70 -22.46 13.17
CA ASP A 118 -17.74 -23.87 13.59
C ASP A 118 -17.66 -24.06 15.12
N ARG A 119 -17.58 -22.98 15.90
CA ARG A 119 -17.49 -23.03 17.36
C ARG A 119 -18.68 -23.82 17.93
N PRO A 120 -18.48 -25.04 18.46
CA PRO A 120 -19.60 -25.85 18.91
C PRO A 120 -20.23 -25.19 20.14
N LEU A 121 -21.58 -25.23 20.22
CA LEU A 121 -22.36 -24.87 21.41
C LEU A 121 -22.10 -25.88 22.55
N VAL A 122 -20.84 -26.04 22.97
CA VAL A 122 -20.45 -26.91 24.08
C VAL A 122 -20.79 -26.17 25.37
N GLY A 123 -22.08 -26.19 25.72
CA GLY A 123 -22.59 -25.50 26.90
C GLY A 123 -24.10 -25.49 27.07
N GLN A 124 -24.86 -26.30 26.32
CA GLN A 124 -26.28 -26.55 26.59
C GLN A 124 -26.48 -28.02 26.93
N CYS A 125 -26.04 -28.41 28.13
CA CYS A 125 -26.45 -29.60 28.85
C CYS A 125 -26.62 -29.22 30.32
#